data_AF-A0A950FFG9-F1
#
_entry.id   AF-A0A950FFG9-F1
#
_cell.length_a   1.000
_cell.length_b   1.000
_cell.length_c   1.000
_cell.angle_alpha   90.00
_cell.angle_beta   90.00
_cell.angle_gamma   90.00
#
_symmetry.space_group_name_H-M   'P 1'
#
loop_
_entity.id
_entity.type
_entity.pdbx_description
1 polymer ?
#
loop_
_entity_poly.entity_id
_entity_poly.type
_entity_poly.pdbx_seq_one_letter_code
_entity_poly.pdbx_strand_id
1 'polypeptide(L)'
;MHRIVTLLPSATEIVCALGFEAQLVGRSHECDYPPAVARLPVLTSPKFKAEGTSAEVDQRVKEILADALSVYRVDADLLRTLKPDVIVTQSQCEVCAVSIRDVEQAAADWIDGPP
;
A
#
# COMPACT_ATOMS: atom_id res chain seq x y z
N MET A 1 -1.24 20.57 -14.47
CA MET A 1 -0.59 19.89 -13.34
C MET A 1 -1.41 18.67 -13.02
N HIS A 2 -0.78 17.52 -12.82
CA HIS A 2 -1.49 16.28 -12.48
C HIS A 2 -1.92 16.28 -11.01
N ARG A 3 -3.02 15.60 -10.70
CA ARG A 3 -3.51 15.33 -9.35
C ARG A 3 -3.17 13.89 -8.99
N ILE A 4 -2.23 13.70 -8.08
CA ILE A 4 -1.65 12.37 -7.78
C ILE A 4 -2.20 11.86 -6.45
N VAL A 5 -2.62 10.61 -6.42
CA VAL A 5 -2.92 9.87 -5.19
C VAL A 5 -1.91 8.73 -5.05
N THR A 6 -1.41 8.50 -3.84
CA THR A 6 -0.51 7.39 -3.51
C THR A 6 -1.16 6.50 -2.45
N LEU A 7 -1.22 5.19 -2.72
CA LEU A 7 -1.92 4.23 -1.84
C LEU A 7 -0.98 3.28 -1.08
N LEU A 8 0.32 3.56 -1.09
CA LEU A 8 1.31 2.96 -0.20
C LEU A 8 2.40 3.98 0.20
N PRO A 9 3.07 3.80 1.35
CA PRO A 9 4.11 4.71 1.83
C PRO A 9 5.22 4.96 0.81
N SER A 10 5.85 3.89 0.28
CA SER A 10 6.98 4.03 -0.64
C SER A 10 6.61 4.76 -1.94
N ALA A 11 5.37 4.63 -2.43
CA ALA A 11 4.90 5.42 -3.56
C ALA A 11 4.83 6.92 -3.24
N THR A 12 4.38 7.28 -2.04
CA THR A 12 4.38 8.68 -1.58
C THR A 12 5.79 9.24 -1.59
N GLU A 13 6.73 8.50 -1.00
CA GLU A 13 8.14 8.91 -0.92
C GLU A 13 8.79 9.04 -2.31
N ILE A 14 8.57 8.07 -3.21
CA ILE A 14 9.07 8.09 -4.59
C ILE A 14 8.53 9.31 -5.34
N VAL A 15 7.21 9.57 -5.25
CA VAL A 15 6.58 10.72 -5.91
C VAL A 15 7.15 12.04 -5.37
N CYS A 16 7.40 12.13 -4.06
CA CYS A 16 8.04 13.31 -3.47
C CYS A 16 9.49 13.48 -3.93
N ALA A 17 10.28 12.40 -3.93
CA ALA A 17 11.68 12.41 -4.37
C ALA A 17 11.83 12.81 -5.85
N LEU A 18 10.84 12.46 -6.68
CA LEU A 18 10.77 12.86 -8.09
C LEU A 18 10.31 14.33 -8.29
N GLY A 19 10.06 15.09 -7.22
CA GLY A 19 9.70 16.51 -7.28
C GLY A 19 8.20 16.78 -7.45
N PHE A 20 7.34 15.78 -7.22
CA PHE A 20 5.89 15.90 -7.43
C PHE A 20 5.08 16.04 -6.13
N GLU A 21 5.71 16.37 -5.00
CA GLU A 21 5.03 16.54 -3.70
C GLU A 21 3.85 17.52 -3.78
N ALA A 22 4.01 18.64 -4.47
CA ALA A 22 2.95 19.65 -4.62
C ALA A 22 1.73 19.16 -5.42
N GLN A 23 1.86 18.06 -6.15
CA GLN A 23 0.81 17.44 -6.97
C GLN A 23 0.05 16.34 -6.23
N LEU A 24 0.50 15.94 -5.03
CA LEU A 24 -0.22 14.98 -4.20
C LEU A 24 -1.52 15.57 -3.65
N VAL A 25 -2.62 14.83 -3.81
CA VAL A 25 -3.96 15.23 -3.36
C VAL A 25 -4.59 14.23 -2.38
N GLY A 26 -3.99 13.07 -2.17
CA GLY A 26 -4.44 12.06 -1.21
C GLY A 26 -3.39 10.96 -1.00
N ARG A 27 -3.45 10.32 0.16
CA ARG A 27 -2.45 9.34 0.62
C ARG A 27 -3.08 8.12 1.30
N SER A 28 -2.30 7.05 1.51
CA SER A 28 -2.69 5.95 2.40
C SER A 28 -2.63 6.37 3.87
N HIS A 29 -3.29 5.62 4.77
CA HIS A 29 -3.24 5.89 6.22
C HIS A 29 -1.83 5.80 6.82
N GLU A 30 -0.94 5.05 6.20
CA GLU A 30 0.43 4.83 6.67
C GLU A 30 1.45 5.81 6.08
N CYS A 31 1.05 6.64 5.11
CA CYS A 31 1.99 7.56 4.46
C CYS A 31 2.28 8.78 5.34
N ASP A 32 3.38 8.82 6.07
CA ASP A 32 3.71 9.90 7.00
C ASP A 32 4.97 10.70 6.61
N TYR A 33 5.62 10.35 5.50
CA TYR A 33 6.85 10.98 5.03
C TYR A 33 6.78 11.46 3.55
N PRO A 34 7.38 12.62 3.22
CA PRO A 34 7.91 13.64 4.14
C PRO A 34 6.80 14.21 5.05
N PRO A 35 7.09 14.77 6.24
CA PRO A 35 6.06 15.16 7.22
C PRO A 35 4.95 16.07 6.67
N ALA A 36 5.28 16.84 5.63
CA ALA A 36 4.34 17.68 4.91
C ALA A 36 3.17 16.90 4.29
N VAL A 37 3.32 15.61 3.95
CA VAL A 37 2.23 14.79 3.37
C VAL A 37 1.13 14.48 4.39
N ALA A 38 1.41 14.61 5.69
CA ALA A 38 0.41 14.37 6.73
C ALA A 38 -0.83 15.28 6.59
N ARG A 39 -0.67 16.45 5.94
CA ARG A 39 -1.75 17.40 5.62
C ARG A 39 -2.75 16.86 4.58
N LEU A 40 -2.39 15.82 3.83
CA LEU A 40 -3.20 15.27 2.76
C LEU A 40 -4.30 14.36 3.32
N PRO A 41 -5.48 14.32 2.67
CA PRO A 41 -6.54 13.39 3.02
C PRO A 41 -6.07 11.94 2.97
N VAL A 42 -6.48 11.15 3.96
CA VAL A 42 -6.24 9.71 4.05
C VAL A 42 -7.35 8.97 3.31
N LEU A 43 -6.98 8.09 2.39
CA LEU A 43 -7.89 7.35 1.50
C LEU A 43 -8.04 5.88 1.85
N THR A 44 -7.28 5.37 2.81
CA THR A 44 -7.31 3.95 3.17
C THR A 44 -7.45 3.76 4.67
N SER A 45 -7.98 2.60 5.07
CA SER A 45 -8.04 2.19 6.47
C SER A 45 -7.96 0.66 6.58
N PRO A 46 -7.49 0.11 7.71
CA PRO A 46 -7.59 -1.32 7.95
C PRO A 46 -9.05 -1.76 8.11
N LYS A 47 -9.35 -2.99 7.70
CA LYS A 47 -10.64 -3.68 7.96
C LYS A 47 -10.66 -4.45 9.28
N PHE A 48 -9.51 -4.52 9.95
CA PHE A 48 -9.34 -5.13 11.26
C PHE A 48 -9.02 -4.09 12.32
N LYS A 49 -9.23 -4.49 13.58
CA LYS A 49 -8.78 -3.79 14.77
C LYS A 49 -7.35 -4.22 15.10
N ALA A 50 -6.46 -3.24 15.24
CA ALA A 50 -5.05 -3.50 15.56
C ALA A 50 -4.82 -3.65 17.08
N GLU A 51 -5.84 -3.45 17.91
CA GLU A 51 -5.77 -3.58 19.36
C GLU A 51 -5.78 -5.04 19.81
N GLY A 52 -5.05 -5.36 20.87
CA GLY A 52 -4.95 -6.71 21.44
C GLY A 52 -3.58 -7.32 21.22
N THR A 53 -3.48 -8.61 21.48
CA THR A 53 -2.26 -9.38 21.25
C THR A 53 -2.04 -9.61 19.76
N SER A 54 -0.78 -9.84 19.36
CA SER A 54 -0.44 -10.12 17.96
C SER A 54 -1.14 -11.36 17.41
N ALA A 55 -1.39 -12.38 18.24
CA ALA A 55 -2.13 -13.57 17.84
C ALA A 55 -3.60 -13.26 17.49
N GLU A 56 -4.23 -12.37 18.28
CA GLU A 56 -5.59 -11.91 17.99
C GLU A 56 -5.61 -11.04 16.72
N VAL A 57 -4.59 -10.20 16.48
CA VAL A 57 -4.46 -9.43 15.23
C VAL A 57 -4.28 -10.36 14.04
N ASP A 58 -3.37 -11.33 14.12
CA ASP A 58 -3.10 -12.32 13.07
C ASP A 58 -4.35 -13.15 12.74
N GLN A 59 -5.08 -13.61 13.76
CA GLN A 59 -6.32 -14.34 13.57
C GLN A 59 -7.37 -13.51 12.83
N ARG A 60 -7.54 -12.23 13.21
CA ARG A 60 -8.45 -11.29 12.52
C ARG A 60 -8.01 -11.02 11.08
N VAL A 61 -6.71 -10.89 10.84
CA VAL A 61 -6.15 -10.71 9.49
C VAL A 61 -6.44 -11.94 8.63
N LYS A 62 -6.21 -13.15 9.16
CA LYS A 62 -6.50 -14.43 8.47
C LYS A 62 -7.98 -14.60 8.17
N GLU A 63 -8.87 -14.27 9.09
CA GLU A 63 -10.32 -14.30 8.88
C GLU A 63 -10.72 -13.36 7.74
N ILE A 64 -10.19 -12.14 7.72
CA ILE A 64 -10.48 -11.19 6.64
C ILE A 64 -9.93 -11.66 5.30
N LEU A 65 -8.73 -12.27 5.28
CA LEU A 65 -8.14 -12.79 4.05
C LEU A 65 -8.87 -14.04 3.53
N ALA A 66 -9.46 -14.85 4.41
CA ALA A 66 -10.29 -15.98 4.01
C ALA A 66 -11.57 -15.51 3.28
N ASP A 67 -12.14 -14.38 3.73
CA ASP A 67 -13.43 -13.88 3.25
C ASP A 67 -13.33 -12.70 2.26
N ALA A 68 -12.17 -12.07 2.09
CA ALA A 68 -11.99 -10.86 1.29
C ALA A 68 -10.62 -10.75 0.61
N LEU A 69 -10.60 -10.06 -0.53
CA LEU A 69 -9.39 -9.83 -1.36
C LEU A 69 -8.37 -8.86 -0.77
N SER A 70 -8.65 -8.24 0.37
CA SER A 70 -7.75 -7.24 0.97
C SER A 70 -8.12 -6.96 2.42
N VAL A 71 -7.09 -6.76 3.25
CA VAL A 71 -7.21 -6.29 4.64
C VAL A 71 -7.44 -4.78 4.76
N TYR A 72 -7.39 -4.06 3.63
CA TYR A 72 -7.57 -2.61 3.59
C TYR A 72 -8.84 -2.23 2.86
N ARG A 73 -9.48 -1.14 3.33
CA ARG A 73 -10.55 -0.44 2.64
C ARG A 73 -9.97 0.77 1.93
N VAL A 74 -10.47 1.07 0.73
CA VAL A 74 -10.24 2.33 0.03
C VAL A 74 -11.53 3.15 0.07
N ASP A 75 -11.43 4.44 0.39
CA ASP A 75 -12.55 5.37 0.36
C ASP A 75 -12.82 5.86 -1.07
N ALA A 76 -13.76 5.17 -1.74
CA ALA A 76 -14.11 5.46 -3.13
C ALA A 76 -14.80 6.82 -3.32
N ASP A 77 -15.54 7.31 -2.32
CA ASP A 77 -16.26 8.58 -2.43
C ASP A 77 -15.32 9.76 -2.26
N LEU A 78 -14.36 9.65 -1.32
CA LEU A 78 -13.29 10.62 -1.20
C LEU A 78 -12.39 10.60 -2.44
N LEU A 79 -12.04 9.43 -2.96
CA LEU A 79 -11.27 9.31 -4.20
C LEU A 79 -11.98 10.00 -5.39
N ARG A 80 -13.31 9.82 -5.51
CA ARG A 80 -14.13 10.50 -6.53
C ARG A 80 -14.15 12.01 -6.36
N THR A 81 -14.27 12.49 -5.11
CA THR A 81 -14.21 13.91 -4.77
C THR A 81 -12.87 14.53 -5.14
N LEU A 82 -11.76 13.79 -4.89
CA LEU A 82 -10.41 14.24 -5.17
C LEU A 82 -10.05 14.23 -6.66
N LYS A 83 -10.82 13.58 -7.54
CA LYS A 83 -10.63 13.59 -9.00
C LYS A 83 -9.13 13.46 -9.40
N PRO A 84 -8.41 12.40 -8.97
CA PRO A 84 -7.02 12.23 -9.34
C PRO A 84 -6.87 11.95 -10.84
N ASP A 85 -5.81 12.48 -11.44
CA ASP A 85 -5.41 12.14 -12.80
C ASP A 85 -4.53 10.86 -12.81
N VAL A 86 -3.83 10.60 -11.70
CA VAL A 86 -2.91 9.47 -11.52
C VAL A 86 -3.08 8.87 -10.12
N ILE A 87 -3.15 7.54 -10.05
CA ILE A 87 -3.13 6.78 -8.79
C ILE A 87 -1.91 5.85 -8.82
N VAL A 88 -1.01 6.01 -7.85
CA VAL A 88 0.17 5.17 -7.67
C VAL A 88 -0.09 4.18 -6.54
N THR A 89 -0.04 2.90 -6.86
CA THR A 89 -0.20 1.80 -5.91
C THR A 89 0.76 0.67 -6.29
N GLN A 90 0.88 -0.32 -5.41
CA GLN A 90 1.55 -1.56 -5.73
C GLN A 90 0.52 -2.60 -6.20
N SER A 91 0.92 -3.43 -7.15
CA SER A 91 0.19 -4.64 -7.52
C SER A 91 0.44 -5.78 -6.52
N GLN A 92 1.53 -5.74 -5.76
CA GLN A 92 1.95 -6.84 -4.90
C GLN A 92 1.59 -6.60 -3.44
N CYS A 93 0.48 -7.20 -3.01
CA CYS A 93 0.15 -7.38 -1.61
C CYS A 93 -0.81 -8.57 -1.45
N GLU A 94 -0.31 -9.66 -0.90
CA GLU A 94 -1.08 -10.81 -0.40
C GLU A 94 -0.82 -10.94 1.11
N VAL A 95 -0.90 -9.79 1.79
CA VAL A 95 -0.06 -9.37 2.94
C VAL A 95 1.38 -9.03 2.53
N CYS A 96 1.42 -8.10 1.57
CA CYS A 96 2.30 -6.93 1.50
C CYS A 96 3.55 -6.93 0.62
N ALA A 97 4.18 -8.05 0.24
CA ALA A 97 5.25 -8.01 -0.78
C ALA A 97 5.76 -9.39 -1.20
N VAL A 98 6.52 -9.39 -2.32
CA VAL A 98 6.95 -10.52 -3.17
C VAL A 98 7.03 -11.84 -2.40
N SER A 99 6.31 -12.86 -2.87
CA SER A 99 6.78 -14.21 -2.60
C SER A 99 8.02 -14.41 -3.46
N ILE A 100 9.13 -13.90 -2.95
CA ILE A 100 10.46 -14.18 -3.44
C ILE A 100 10.71 -15.70 -3.37
N ARG A 101 9.95 -16.41 -2.53
CA ARG A 101 9.85 -17.88 -2.50
C ARG A 101 9.53 -18.49 -3.85
N ASP A 102 8.61 -17.88 -4.59
CA ASP A 102 8.30 -18.34 -5.94
C ASP A 102 9.43 -18.00 -6.91
N VAL A 103 10.18 -16.94 -6.61
CA VAL A 103 11.31 -16.50 -7.42
C VAL A 103 12.50 -17.45 -7.25
N GLU A 104 12.85 -17.81 -6.03
CA GLU A 104 14.00 -18.69 -5.72
C GLU A 104 13.72 -20.15 -6.08
N GLN A 105 12.48 -20.62 -5.89
CA GLN A 105 12.07 -21.96 -6.33
C GLN A 105 12.24 -22.12 -7.84
N ALA A 106 11.93 -21.08 -8.62
CA ALA A 106 12.01 -21.08 -10.07
C ALA A 106 13.45 -20.97 -10.62
N ALA A 107 14.36 -20.40 -9.83
CA ALA A 107 15.71 -20.09 -10.26
C ALA A 107 16.73 -21.20 -9.91
N ALA A 108 16.30 -22.26 -9.25
CA ALA A 108 17.18 -23.24 -8.59
C ALA A 108 18.06 -24.10 -9.54
N ASP A 109 17.60 -24.45 -10.74
CA ASP A 109 18.21 -25.56 -11.49
C ASP A 109 19.16 -25.14 -12.64
N TRP A 110 19.35 -23.83 -12.84
CA TRP A 110 19.89 -23.28 -14.09
C TRP A 110 20.67 -21.97 -13.94
N ILE A 111 20.87 -21.53 -12.70
CA ILE A 111 21.72 -20.37 -12.38
C ILE A 111 22.92 -20.88 -11.56
N ASP A 112 24.14 -20.73 -12.11
CA ASP A 112 25.40 -20.87 -11.37
C ASP A 112 25.58 -19.63 -10.49
N GLY A 113 25.44 -19.80 -9.17
CA GLY A 113 25.32 -18.70 -8.21
C GLY A 113 23.85 -18.48 -7.80
N PRO A 114 23.60 -17.91 -6.61
CA PRO A 114 22.25 -17.92 -6.03
C PRO A 114 21.27 -16.94 -6.73
N PRO A 115 19.95 -17.27 -6.68
CA PRO A 115 18.89 -17.06 -7.68
C PRO A 115 18.43 -15.63 -7.99
#